data_AF-A0A6J8B9J1-F1
#
_entry.id   AF-A0A6J8B9J1-F1
#
_cell.length_a   1.000
_cell.length_b   1.000
_cell.length_c   1.000
_cell.angle_alpha   90.00
_cell.angle_beta   90.00
_cell.angle_gamma   90.00
#
_symmetry.space_group_name_H-M   'P 1'
#
loop_
_entity.id
_entity.type
_entity.pdbx_description
1 polymer ?
#
loop_
_entity_poly.entity_id
_entity_poly.type
_entity_poly.pdbx_seq_one_letter_code
_entity_poly.pdbx_strand_id
1 'polypeptide(L)'
;MLLLIVSEVFIAVHLIGAQSTGDVRLTNSYRLEIYHNYEWGTVCDDKFDDNAATVACKQLGFSSGVSLGNLVEDGSGPIMLDELESTGSESTLYGCPSKPWRDHDCTHSEDVGVFCNNLYPVKNGGWSTWAQWTTCSRSCNGGVQTRSHECNNPSPKYGGSCCHGNTLETRTCNSISCPVNGRWSTWQRWTACSSSCGVGFQTRIRQCNNPTPQSGGVYCYGSPSQTKKCNTVSCPVIDGEWSTWTNWTDCSKPCNGGLKERSRNCNSPPPFNGGLYCNGTDTDVKLCNTFSCTGIESRMELAAIVSGVAVGSILISVAFVLIYKHMCARKRTTQKGTLVFYY
;
A
#
# COMPACT_ATOMS: atom_id res chain seq x y z
N MET A 1 -32.22 -7.39 -35.76
CA MET A 1 -31.78 -6.49 -36.85
C MET A 1 -30.48 -5.81 -36.44
N LEU A 2 -29.36 -6.48 -36.69
CA LEU A 2 -28.05 -5.90 -37.02
C LEU A 2 -27.29 -7.03 -37.74
N LEU A 3 -26.57 -6.73 -38.83
CA LEU A 3 -26.08 -7.75 -39.77
C LEU A 3 -24.58 -7.64 -40.00
N LEU A 4 -23.95 -8.82 -40.08
CA LEU A 4 -22.74 -9.16 -40.86
C LEU A 4 -21.42 -8.48 -40.47
N ILE A 5 -20.35 -9.00 -41.09
CA ILE A 5 -18.92 -8.74 -40.83
C ILE A 5 -18.50 -9.30 -39.45
N VAL A 6 -17.69 -10.36 -39.32
CA VAL A 6 -16.70 -10.94 -40.23
C VAL A 6 -16.84 -12.47 -40.37
N SER A 7 -16.95 -12.95 -41.61
CA SER A 7 -16.19 -14.11 -42.10
C SER A 7 -15.08 -13.50 -42.99
N GLU A 8 -13.84 -13.98 -43.13
CA GLU A 8 -13.38 -15.35 -43.39
C GLU A 8 -11.96 -15.56 -42.76
N VAL A 9 -11.83 -16.12 -41.55
CA VAL A 9 -10.51 -16.45 -40.97
C VAL A 9 -10.56 -17.70 -40.08
N PHE A 10 -10.85 -18.87 -40.65
CA PHE A 10 -10.60 -20.15 -39.98
C PHE A 10 -10.32 -21.28 -40.98
N ILE A 11 -9.35 -22.15 -40.63
CA ILE A 11 -9.05 -23.44 -41.28
C ILE A 11 -8.51 -23.31 -42.73
N ALA A 12 -7.29 -22.78 -42.85
CA ALA A 12 -6.32 -23.24 -43.84
C ALA A 12 -5.39 -24.28 -43.20
N VAL A 13 -5.96 -25.43 -42.80
CA VAL A 13 -5.18 -26.57 -42.28
C VAL A 13 -4.44 -27.25 -43.43
N HIS A 14 -3.25 -27.79 -43.16
CA HIS A 14 -2.48 -28.58 -44.12
C HIS A 14 -3.33 -29.69 -44.77
N LEU A 15 -3.58 -29.54 -46.06
CA LEU A 15 -3.65 -30.66 -46.99
C LEU A 15 -2.40 -30.56 -47.87
N ILE A 16 -1.53 -31.58 -47.78
CA ILE A 16 -0.38 -31.71 -48.66
C ILE A 16 -0.92 -32.32 -49.96
N GLY A 17 -1.16 -31.48 -50.97
CA GLY A 17 -1.66 -31.90 -52.27
C GLY A 17 -1.50 -30.79 -53.31
N ALA A 18 -0.93 -31.13 -54.47
CA ALA A 18 -0.79 -30.31 -55.68
C ALA A 18 -0.46 -28.81 -55.44
N GLN A 19 0.78 -28.52 -55.02
CA GLN A 19 1.30 -27.16 -54.93
C GLN A 19 1.51 -26.57 -56.34
N SER A 20 0.51 -25.90 -56.91
CA SER A 20 0.58 -25.29 -58.25
C SER A 20 1.04 -23.82 -58.18
N THR A 21 2.30 -23.55 -58.49
CA THR A 21 2.85 -22.17 -58.57
C THR A 21 3.42 -21.88 -59.95
N GLY A 22 2.58 -21.28 -60.80
CA GLY A 22 2.91 -21.01 -62.20
C GLY A 22 2.61 -22.20 -63.11
N ASP A 23 3.31 -22.26 -64.24
CA ASP A 23 3.01 -23.16 -65.35
C ASP A 23 3.46 -24.63 -65.14
N VAL A 24 3.72 -25.03 -63.88
CA VAL A 24 4.17 -26.38 -63.50
C VAL A 24 3.39 -26.86 -62.27
N ARG A 25 3.06 -28.16 -62.22
CA ARG A 25 2.42 -28.81 -61.07
C ARG A 25 2.90 -30.24 -60.89
N LEU A 26 2.68 -30.80 -59.71
CA LEU A 26 2.74 -32.25 -59.46
C LEU A 26 1.34 -32.79 -59.21
N THR A 27 1.09 -34.00 -59.72
CA THR A 27 -0.10 -34.79 -59.39
C THR A 27 0.03 -35.44 -58.01
N ASN A 28 -1.04 -36.09 -57.53
CA ASN A 28 -1.01 -36.86 -56.27
C ASN A 28 -0.13 -38.11 -56.33
N SER A 29 0.18 -38.62 -57.53
CA SER A 29 1.12 -39.73 -57.78
C SER A 29 2.52 -39.23 -58.19
N TYR A 30 2.86 -37.98 -57.86
CA TYR A 30 4.16 -37.32 -58.12
C TYR A 30 4.53 -37.08 -59.60
N ARG A 31 3.70 -37.49 -60.57
CA ARG A 31 3.89 -37.15 -62.00
C ARG A 31 3.93 -35.63 -62.20
N LEU A 32 4.90 -35.16 -62.98
CA LEU A 32 5.09 -33.77 -63.37
C LEU A 32 4.19 -33.41 -64.54
N GLU A 33 3.55 -32.24 -64.47
CA GLU A 33 2.76 -31.68 -65.56
C GLU A 33 3.09 -30.19 -65.76
N ILE A 34 3.08 -29.75 -67.02
CA ILE A 34 3.46 -28.41 -67.47
C ILE A 34 2.35 -27.80 -68.34
N TYR A 35 2.19 -26.47 -68.29
CA TYR A 35 1.06 -25.74 -68.87
C TYR A 35 1.48 -24.88 -70.07
N HIS A 36 1.25 -25.37 -71.28
CA HIS A 36 1.66 -24.68 -72.50
C HIS A 36 0.50 -24.52 -73.49
N ASN A 37 0.38 -23.32 -74.07
CA ASN A 37 -0.68 -22.94 -75.01
C ASN A 37 -2.11 -23.29 -74.53
N TYR A 38 -2.41 -22.91 -73.27
CA TYR A 38 -3.70 -23.08 -72.59
C TYR A 38 -4.11 -24.53 -72.25
N GLU A 39 -3.19 -25.48 -72.36
CA GLU A 39 -3.42 -26.89 -72.03
C GLU A 39 -2.35 -27.41 -71.05
N TRP A 40 -2.74 -28.31 -70.14
CA TRP A 40 -1.80 -29.05 -69.30
C TRP A 40 -1.40 -30.34 -70.01
N GLY A 41 -0.12 -30.69 -69.92
CA GLY A 41 0.40 -31.96 -70.44
C GLY A 41 1.59 -32.46 -69.63
N THR A 42 2.09 -33.63 -69.98
CA THR A 42 3.17 -34.33 -69.25
C THR A 42 4.54 -34.04 -69.86
N VAL A 43 5.59 -34.59 -69.24
CA VAL A 43 7.00 -34.43 -69.63
C VAL A 43 7.63 -35.81 -69.71
N CYS A 44 8.32 -36.12 -70.80
CA CYS A 44 8.97 -37.41 -71.01
C CYS A 44 10.25 -37.57 -70.15
N ASP A 45 10.61 -38.80 -69.81
CA ASP A 45 11.79 -39.13 -69.00
C ASP A 45 13.11 -39.17 -69.78
N ASP A 46 13.04 -39.05 -71.10
CA ASP A 46 14.22 -38.97 -71.96
C ASP A 46 15.06 -37.72 -71.61
N LYS A 47 16.27 -37.99 -71.09
CA LYS A 47 17.22 -37.04 -70.49
C LYS A 47 16.74 -36.29 -69.22
N PHE A 48 15.59 -36.62 -68.65
CA PHE A 48 15.06 -35.92 -67.47
C PHE A 48 15.73 -36.38 -66.15
N ASP A 49 16.69 -35.60 -65.67
CA ASP A 49 17.54 -35.93 -64.52
C ASP A 49 17.20 -35.16 -63.23
N ASP A 50 18.03 -35.34 -62.19
CA ASP A 50 17.90 -34.62 -60.92
C ASP A 50 18.09 -33.10 -61.05
N ASN A 51 18.74 -32.62 -62.11
CA ASN A 51 18.85 -31.20 -62.41
C ASN A 51 17.52 -30.67 -62.95
N ALA A 52 16.88 -31.37 -63.88
CA ALA A 52 15.54 -31.04 -64.38
C ALA A 52 14.48 -31.10 -63.27
N ALA A 53 14.50 -32.17 -62.45
CA ALA A 53 13.68 -32.29 -61.25
C ALA A 53 13.93 -31.14 -60.26
N THR A 54 15.19 -30.69 -60.12
CA THR A 54 15.54 -29.55 -59.27
C THR A 54 15.03 -28.22 -59.82
N VAL A 55 14.99 -27.99 -61.13
CA VAL A 55 14.35 -26.81 -61.74
C VAL A 55 12.84 -26.83 -61.50
N ALA A 56 12.19 -27.96 -61.77
CA ALA A 56 10.75 -28.16 -61.51
C ALA A 56 10.41 -27.83 -60.04
N CYS A 57 11.14 -28.43 -59.09
CA CYS A 57 10.92 -28.21 -57.67
C CYS A 57 11.20 -26.77 -57.22
N LYS A 58 12.14 -26.06 -57.85
CA LYS A 58 12.38 -24.63 -57.59
C LYS A 58 11.22 -23.75 -58.05
N GLN A 59 10.62 -24.02 -59.22
CA GLN A 59 9.38 -23.34 -59.64
C GLN A 59 8.22 -23.60 -58.68
N LEU A 60 8.15 -24.83 -58.15
CA LEU A 60 7.17 -25.24 -57.15
C LEU A 60 7.46 -24.67 -55.75
N GLY A 61 8.54 -23.92 -55.54
CA GLY A 61 8.88 -23.25 -54.28
C GLY A 61 9.70 -24.10 -53.28
N PHE A 62 10.22 -25.24 -53.70
CA PHE A 62 11.12 -26.10 -52.93
C PHE A 62 12.59 -25.79 -53.26
N SER A 63 13.52 -26.37 -52.50
CA SER A 63 14.96 -26.09 -52.66
C SER A 63 15.67 -26.91 -53.74
N SER A 64 15.19 -28.14 -53.99
CA SER A 64 15.76 -29.13 -54.90
C SER A 64 14.72 -30.23 -55.16
N GLY A 65 14.94 -31.04 -56.19
CA GLY A 65 14.11 -32.19 -56.55
C GLY A 65 14.97 -33.40 -56.91
N VAL A 66 14.35 -34.57 -56.89
CA VAL A 66 14.92 -35.84 -57.37
C VAL A 66 13.98 -36.38 -58.45
N SER A 67 14.56 -36.83 -59.57
CA SER A 67 13.81 -37.50 -60.64
C SER A 67 13.40 -38.90 -60.17
N LEU A 68 12.14 -39.25 -60.41
CA LEU A 68 11.64 -40.61 -60.20
C LEU A 68 11.64 -41.41 -61.51
N GLY A 69 12.02 -40.81 -62.64
CA GLY A 69 11.77 -41.35 -63.98
C GLY A 69 10.29 -41.69 -64.18
N ASN A 70 10.01 -42.70 -65.00
CA ASN A 70 8.68 -43.26 -65.20
C ASN A 70 8.12 -44.14 -64.06
N LEU A 71 8.59 -43.99 -62.80
CA LEU A 71 8.08 -44.75 -61.64
C LEU A 71 6.77 -44.17 -61.06
N VAL A 72 5.90 -43.63 -61.92
CA VAL A 72 4.62 -43.00 -61.56
C VAL A 72 3.48 -43.55 -62.41
N GLU A 73 2.24 -43.19 -62.10
CA GLU A 73 1.07 -43.58 -62.91
C GLU A 73 1.07 -42.86 -64.25
N ASP A 74 0.81 -43.59 -65.34
CA ASP A 74 0.65 -43.07 -66.71
C ASP A 74 -0.22 -41.80 -66.77
N GLY A 75 0.20 -40.85 -67.60
CA GLY A 75 -0.57 -39.64 -67.89
C GLY A 75 -1.70 -39.80 -68.89
N SER A 76 -2.21 -38.65 -69.32
CA SER A 76 -3.25 -38.55 -70.34
C SER A 76 -3.23 -37.14 -70.95
N GLY A 77 -3.36 -37.05 -72.27
CA GLY A 77 -3.35 -35.79 -73.00
C GLY A 77 -2.08 -35.63 -73.84
N PRO A 78 -1.60 -34.40 -74.07
CA PRO A 78 -0.34 -34.19 -74.77
C PRO A 78 0.87 -34.42 -73.87
N ILE A 79 1.89 -35.11 -74.38
CA ILE A 79 3.26 -35.00 -73.86
C ILE A 79 3.82 -33.69 -74.45
N MET A 80 4.35 -32.82 -73.60
CA MET A 80 4.68 -31.43 -73.95
C MET A 80 6.16 -31.20 -74.22
N LEU A 81 7.03 -31.90 -73.49
CA LEU A 81 8.49 -31.77 -73.53
C LEU A 81 9.16 -33.14 -73.57
N ASP A 82 10.30 -33.18 -74.25
CA ASP A 82 11.13 -34.36 -74.54
C ASP A 82 12.59 -33.90 -74.75
N GLU A 83 13.57 -34.78 -74.53
CA GLU A 83 15.01 -34.52 -74.40
C GLU A 83 15.36 -33.33 -73.47
N LEU A 84 14.74 -33.27 -72.28
CA LEU A 84 14.76 -32.07 -71.40
C LEU A 84 16.06 -31.91 -70.58
N GLU A 85 17.16 -31.60 -71.25
CA GLU A 85 18.47 -31.34 -70.63
C GLU A 85 18.44 -30.07 -69.74
N SER A 86 18.93 -30.17 -68.50
CA SER A 86 18.91 -29.07 -67.53
C SER A 86 20.24 -28.96 -66.76
N THR A 87 20.69 -27.74 -66.43
CA THR A 87 21.87 -27.52 -65.57
C THR A 87 21.53 -27.45 -64.09
N GLY A 88 20.24 -27.41 -63.74
CA GLY A 88 19.77 -27.27 -62.36
C GLY A 88 19.87 -25.83 -61.84
N SER A 89 20.27 -24.88 -62.68
CA SER A 89 20.45 -23.46 -62.37
C SER A 89 19.37 -22.55 -62.99
N GLU A 90 18.56 -23.10 -63.88
CA GLU A 90 17.47 -22.44 -64.58
C GLU A 90 16.38 -21.97 -63.59
N SER A 91 15.73 -20.87 -63.93
CA SER A 91 14.59 -20.35 -63.17
C SER A 91 13.29 -21.09 -63.45
N THR A 92 13.17 -21.73 -64.62
CA THR A 92 11.97 -22.44 -65.10
C THR A 92 12.34 -23.51 -66.13
N LEU A 93 11.54 -24.57 -66.26
CA LEU A 93 11.69 -25.61 -67.29
C LEU A 93 11.63 -25.05 -68.73
N TYR A 94 10.99 -23.90 -68.93
CA TYR A 94 10.98 -23.15 -70.20
C TYR A 94 12.35 -22.60 -70.61
N GLY A 95 13.31 -22.58 -69.69
CA GLY A 95 14.71 -22.21 -69.93
C GLY A 95 15.63 -23.41 -70.18
N CYS A 96 15.13 -24.63 -70.07
CA CYS A 96 15.89 -25.86 -70.28
C CYS A 96 15.84 -26.27 -71.77
N PRO A 97 16.99 -26.58 -72.41
CA PRO A 97 17.02 -27.20 -73.74
C PRO A 97 16.13 -28.45 -73.84
N SER A 98 15.43 -28.59 -74.97
CA SER A 98 14.49 -29.69 -75.26
C SER A 98 14.21 -29.80 -76.76
N LYS A 99 13.54 -30.89 -77.19
CA LYS A 99 12.83 -30.93 -78.49
C LYS A 99 11.75 -29.83 -78.55
N PRO A 100 11.28 -29.42 -79.75
CA PRO A 100 10.14 -28.52 -79.87
C PRO A 100 8.91 -29.01 -79.11
N TRP A 101 8.05 -28.09 -78.66
CA TRP A 101 6.87 -28.44 -77.88
C TRP A 101 5.93 -29.40 -78.62
N ARG A 102 5.65 -30.56 -78.01
CA ARG A 102 4.92 -31.71 -78.58
C ARG A 102 5.59 -32.41 -79.78
N ASP A 103 6.87 -32.19 -80.00
CA ASP A 103 7.70 -32.98 -80.92
C ASP A 103 8.41 -34.06 -80.08
N HIS A 104 7.80 -35.25 -80.01
CA HIS A 104 8.27 -36.35 -79.16
C HIS A 104 7.97 -37.71 -79.82
N ASP A 105 8.75 -38.73 -79.46
CA ASP A 105 8.50 -40.13 -79.78
C ASP A 105 8.02 -40.96 -78.57
N CYS A 106 7.99 -40.36 -77.37
CA CYS A 106 7.56 -40.97 -76.11
C CYS A 106 6.06 -41.33 -76.02
N THR A 107 5.74 -42.17 -75.04
CA THR A 107 4.41 -42.62 -74.59
C THR A 107 4.14 -42.25 -73.13
N HIS A 108 2.91 -42.43 -72.62
CA HIS A 108 2.60 -42.12 -71.22
C HIS A 108 3.28 -43.05 -70.19
N SER A 109 3.83 -44.19 -70.60
CA SER A 109 4.72 -45.02 -69.78
C SER A 109 6.16 -44.48 -69.68
N GLU A 110 6.42 -43.30 -70.24
CA GLU A 110 7.67 -42.52 -70.13
C GLU A 110 7.41 -41.15 -69.46
N ASP A 111 6.24 -40.92 -68.84
CA ASP A 111 5.93 -39.67 -68.12
C ASP A 111 6.68 -39.57 -66.77
N VAL A 112 7.38 -38.46 -66.52
CA VAL A 112 8.24 -38.30 -65.33
C VAL A 112 7.50 -38.07 -64.02
N GLY A 113 7.97 -38.74 -62.96
CA GLY A 113 7.74 -38.36 -61.58
C GLY A 113 8.84 -37.46 -61.01
N VAL A 114 8.46 -36.58 -60.08
CA VAL A 114 9.39 -35.68 -59.37
C VAL A 114 9.08 -35.65 -57.88
N PHE A 115 10.11 -35.86 -57.05
CA PHE A 115 10.00 -35.72 -55.59
C PHE A 115 10.75 -34.47 -55.10
N CYS A 116 10.00 -33.50 -54.54
CA CYS A 116 10.57 -32.22 -54.12
C CYS A 116 11.05 -32.20 -52.67
N ASN A 117 12.30 -31.75 -52.49
CA ASN A 117 13.00 -31.70 -51.22
C ASN A 117 13.19 -30.27 -50.70
N ASN A 118 12.95 -30.10 -49.40
CA ASN A 118 13.37 -28.93 -48.63
C ASN A 118 14.68 -29.25 -47.87
N LEU A 119 15.78 -29.31 -48.61
CA LEU A 119 17.15 -29.57 -48.14
C LEU A 119 17.75 -28.44 -47.28
N TYR A 120 16.98 -27.39 -46.97
CA TYR A 120 17.43 -26.37 -46.03
C TYR A 120 17.58 -26.99 -44.63
N PRO A 121 18.76 -26.88 -43.99
CA PRO A 121 18.96 -27.44 -42.66
C PRO A 121 18.00 -26.79 -41.66
N VAL A 122 17.25 -27.63 -40.95
CA VAL A 122 16.26 -27.24 -39.94
C VAL A 122 16.88 -26.24 -38.95
N LYS A 123 16.32 -25.03 -38.85
CA LYS A 123 16.82 -24.00 -37.93
C LYS A 123 15.82 -23.81 -36.80
N ASN A 124 16.12 -24.40 -35.65
CA ASN A 124 15.38 -24.14 -34.41
C ASN A 124 15.58 -22.67 -33.99
N GLY A 125 14.57 -22.11 -33.32
CA GLY A 125 14.61 -20.71 -32.90
C GLY A 125 15.51 -20.45 -31.68
N GLY A 126 15.93 -19.20 -31.53
CA GLY A 126 16.66 -18.69 -30.38
C GLY A 126 15.89 -17.57 -29.66
N TRP A 127 16.06 -17.50 -28.33
CA TRP A 127 15.46 -16.46 -27.51
C TRP A 127 16.08 -15.08 -27.80
N SER A 128 15.23 -14.06 -27.90
CA SER A 128 15.63 -12.67 -27.85
C SER A 128 16.24 -12.33 -26.48
N THR A 129 16.90 -11.17 -26.39
CA THR A 129 17.15 -10.59 -25.07
C THR A 129 15.84 -10.24 -24.38
N TRP A 130 15.81 -10.34 -23.05
CA TRP A 130 14.68 -9.90 -22.25
C TRP A 130 14.47 -8.39 -22.38
N ALA A 131 13.23 -7.98 -22.62
CA ALA A 131 12.82 -6.60 -22.49
C ALA A 131 13.08 -6.06 -21.08
N GLN A 132 13.20 -4.74 -20.96
CA GLN A 132 13.23 -4.08 -19.66
C GLN A 132 11.90 -4.31 -18.92
N TRP A 133 11.98 -4.39 -17.59
CA TRP A 133 10.80 -4.51 -16.75
C TRP A 133 9.89 -3.29 -16.91
N THR A 134 8.57 -3.51 -16.98
CA THR A 134 7.60 -2.41 -16.95
C THR A 134 7.75 -1.59 -15.66
N THR A 135 7.19 -0.38 -15.67
CA THR A 135 6.86 0.31 -14.42
C THR A 135 5.96 -0.59 -13.54
N CYS A 136 6.05 -0.42 -12.22
CA CYS A 136 5.23 -1.17 -11.29
C CYS A 136 3.77 -0.72 -11.38
N SER A 137 2.83 -1.67 -11.51
CA SER A 137 1.39 -1.38 -11.69
C SER A 137 0.72 -0.65 -10.51
N ARG A 138 1.40 -0.55 -9.37
CA ARG A 138 1.05 0.33 -8.24
C ARG A 138 2.30 0.98 -7.66
N SER A 139 2.17 2.20 -7.14
CA SER A 139 3.23 2.89 -6.40
C SER A 139 3.43 2.36 -4.97
N CYS A 140 2.44 1.65 -4.43
CA CYS A 140 2.41 1.13 -3.05
C CYS A 140 1.30 0.07 -2.91
N ASN A 141 1.16 -0.55 -1.72
CA ASN A 141 0.23 -1.66 -1.42
C ASN A 141 0.44 -2.92 -2.31
N GLY A 142 1.66 -3.15 -2.81
CA GLY A 142 1.98 -4.29 -3.66
C GLY A 142 1.44 -4.11 -5.08
N GLY A 143 2.33 -3.79 -6.01
CA GLY A 143 2.12 -3.85 -7.44
C GLY A 143 2.83 -5.04 -8.09
N VAL A 144 2.68 -5.12 -9.41
CA VAL A 144 3.30 -6.14 -10.25
C VAL A 144 3.98 -5.43 -11.43
N GLN A 145 5.12 -5.97 -11.87
CA GLN A 145 5.75 -5.57 -13.13
C GLN A 145 6.09 -6.83 -13.94
N THR A 146 6.06 -6.68 -15.26
CA THR A 146 6.28 -7.77 -16.21
C THR A 146 7.46 -7.45 -17.13
N ARG A 147 7.99 -8.49 -17.79
CA ARG A 147 8.86 -8.36 -18.97
C ARG A 147 8.61 -9.52 -19.92
N SER A 148 8.95 -9.34 -21.19
CA SER A 148 8.80 -10.36 -22.23
C SER A 148 10.10 -10.62 -22.97
N HIS A 149 10.18 -11.78 -23.61
CA HIS A 149 11.15 -12.16 -24.63
C HIS A 149 10.47 -13.10 -25.64
N GLU A 150 11.02 -13.19 -26.84
CA GLU A 150 10.41 -13.91 -27.95
C GLU A 150 11.41 -14.88 -28.60
N CYS A 151 10.91 -15.96 -29.20
CA CYS A 151 11.75 -16.89 -29.96
C CYS A 151 11.99 -16.36 -31.40
N ASN A 152 12.62 -15.19 -31.51
CA ASN A 152 12.80 -14.48 -32.78
C ASN A 152 14.27 -14.19 -33.13
N ASN A 153 15.23 -14.67 -32.31
CA ASN A 153 16.66 -14.36 -32.44
C ASN A 153 17.54 -15.64 -32.46
N PRO A 154 17.57 -16.40 -33.58
CA PRO A 154 16.76 -16.22 -34.79
C PRO A 154 15.35 -16.82 -34.65
N SER A 155 14.40 -16.39 -35.47
CA SER A 155 13.12 -17.09 -35.60
C SER A 155 13.32 -18.50 -36.19
N PRO A 156 12.52 -19.51 -35.81
CA PRO A 156 12.59 -20.84 -36.41
C PRO A 156 12.35 -20.80 -37.93
N LYS A 157 13.03 -21.68 -38.68
CA LYS A 157 12.83 -21.87 -40.12
C LYS A 157 12.88 -23.35 -40.51
N TYR A 158 12.22 -23.68 -41.61
CA TYR A 158 12.26 -25.00 -42.25
C TYR A 158 11.84 -26.14 -41.30
N GLY A 159 10.68 -25.98 -40.65
CA GLY A 159 10.18 -26.95 -39.66
C GLY A 159 10.87 -26.92 -38.29
N GLY A 160 11.83 -26.00 -38.07
CA GLY A 160 12.54 -25.87 -36.80
C GLY A 160 11.63 -25.59 -35.60
N SER A 161 12.01 -26.12 -34.44
CA SER A 161 11.23 -25.98 -33.22
C SER A 161 11.29 -24.56 -32.65
N CYS A 162 10.17 -24.13 -32.05
CA CYS A 162 10.13 -22.93 -31.22
C CYS A 162 10.78 -23.19 -29.85
N CYS A 163 11.21 -22.13 -29.19
CA CYS A 163 11.94 -22.16 -27.93
C CYS A 163 11.03 -22.64 -26.80
N HIS A 164 11.52 -23.57 -25.98
CA HIS A 164 10.78 -24.04 -24.81
C HIS A 164 10.95 -23.10 -23.61
N GLY A 165 9.83 -22.67 -23.01
CA GLY A 165 9.79 -21.80 -21.84
C GLY A 165 8.71 -20.73 -21.93
N ASN A 166 8.55 -19.94 -20.87
CA ASN A 166 7.59 -18.83 -20.84
C ASN A 166 8.14 -17.61 -21.60
N THR A 167 7.30 -16.99 -22.44
CA THR A 167 7.60 -15.72 -23.14
C THR A 167 7.46 -14.49 -22.22
N LEU A 168 6.88 -14.65 -21.03
CA LEU A 168 6.57 -13.61 -20.06
C LEU A 168 7.11 -13.98 -18.67
N GLU A 169 7.76 -13.04 -18.01
CA GLU A 169 8.14 -13.12 -16.60
C GLU A 169 7.41 -12.03 -15.81
N THR A 170 7.06 -12.32 -14.56
CA THR A 170 6.25 -11.46 -13.70
C THR A 170 6.86 -11.42 -12.30
N ARG A 171 7.03 -10.23 -11.72
CA ARG A 171 7.51 -10.08 -10.33
C ARG A 171 6.72 -9.02 -9.56
N THR A 172 6.64 -9.22 -8.25
CA THR A 172 6.06 -8.25 -7.30
C THR A 172 6.99 -7.05 -7.12
N CYS A 173 6.40 -5.89 -6.85
CA CYS A 173 7.12 -4.63 -6.63
C CYS A 173 6.31 -3.71 -5.70
N ASN A 174 6.96 -2.69 -5.14
CA ASN A 174 6.32 -1.66 -4.29
C ASN A 174 5.45 -2.24 -3.15
N SER A 175 5.98 -3.23 -2.44
CA SER A 175 5.33 -3.91 -1.30
C SER A 175 5.12 -3.03 -0.06
N ILE A 176 5.65 -1.79 -0.06
CA ILE A 176 5.43 -0.81 1.01
C ILE A 176 3.98 -0.32 0.95
N SER A 177 3.29 -0.31 2.09
CA SER A 177 1.88 0.12 2.16
C SER A 177 1.74 1.62 1.86
N CYS A 178 0.64 2.00 1.22
CA CYS A 178 0.38 3.40 0.84
C CYS A 178 0.21 4.32 2.06
N PRO A 179 0.60 5.60 1.96
CA PRO A 179 0.30 6.61 2.98
C PRO A 179 -1.22 6.73 3.22
N VAL A 180 -1.64 6.54 4.48
CA VAL A 180 -3.03 6.78 4.91
C VAL A 180 -3.06 8.09 5.68
N ASN A 181 -3.69 9.11 5.14
CA ASN A 181 -3.86 10.39 5.83
C ASN A 181 -4.88 10.25 6.97
N GLY A 182 -4.52 10.74 8.15
CA GLY A 182 -5.39 10.69 9.31
C GLY A 182 -6.64 11.56 9.16
N ARG A 183 -7.73 11.15 9.81
CA ARG A 183 -8.94 11.96 9.94
C ARG A 183 -9.44 11.98 11.38
N TRP A 184 -10.11 13.09 11.72
CA TRP A 184 -10.66 13.29 13.06
C TRP A 184 -11.76 12.27 13.37
N SER A 185 -11.74 11.76 14.59
CA SER A 185 -12.90 11.12 15.22
C SER A 185 -14.09 12.06 15.27
N THR A 186 -15.27 11.51 15.52
CA THR A 186 -16.36 12.31 16.10
C THR A 186 -15.87 12.97 17.40
N TRP A 187 -16.39 14.15 17.69
CA TRP A 187 -16.11 14.81 18.97
C TRP A 187 -16.71 13.99 20.12
N GLN A 188 -15.97 13.89 21.23
CA GLN A 188 -16.53 13.44 22.49
C GLN A 188 -17.66 14.38 22.97
N ARG A 189 -18.48 13.89 23.91
CA ARG A 189 -19.41 14.72 24.69
C ARG A 189 -18.65 15.91 25.30
N TRP A 190 -19.34 17.04 25.48
CA TRP A 190 -18.83 18.12 26.33
C TRP A 190 -18.71 17.62 27.77
N THR A 191 -17.68 18.08 28.49
CA THR A 191 -17.57 17.88 29.95
C THR A 191 -18.73 18.54 30.70
N ALA A 192 -18.83 18.27 32.00
CA ALA A 192 -19.54 19.17 32.91
C ALA A 192 -18.96 20.60 32.83
N CYS A 193 -19.75 21.60 33.25
CA CYS A 193 -19.27 22.97 33.38
C CYS A 193 -18.30 23.08 34.58
N SER A 194 -17.19 23.80 34.44
CA SER A 194 -16.17 23.94 35.49
C SER A 194 -16.67 24.62 36.78
N SER A 195 -17.76 25.38 36.67
CA SER A 195 -18.29 26.25 37.73
C SER A 195 -19.80 26.04 37.81
N SER A 196 -20.35 25.82 39.02
CA SER A 196 -21.81 25.64 39.22
C SER A 196 -22.60 26.92 39.02
N CYS A 197 -21.98 28.07 39.26
CA CYS A 197 -22.50 29.41 38.99
C CYS A 197 -21.39 30.32 38.43
N GLY A 198 -21.76 31.50 37.96
CA GLY A 198 -20.83 32.40 37.26
C GLY A 198 -20.38 31.84 35.92
N VAL A 199 -19.36 32.46 35.31
CA VAL A 199 -18.80 31.99 34.04
C VAL A 199 -17.90 30.78 34.29
N GLY A 200 -18.31 29.63 33.74
CA GLY A 200 -17.50 28.43 33.65
C GLY A 200 -17.10 28.09 32.21
N PHE A 201 -16.39 26.98 32.07
CA PHE A 201 -15.99 26.43 30.77
C PHE A 201 -16.34 24.94 30.65
N GLN A 202 -16.68 24.53 29.43
CA GLN A 202 -16.82 23.13 29.01
C GLN A 202 -15.81 22.85 27.92
N THR A 203 -15.18 21.67 27.96
CA THR A 203 -14.23 21.21 26.94
C THR A 203 -14.75 19.95 26.28
N ARG A 204 -14.36 19.70 25.03
CA ARG A 204 -14.51 18.41 24.35
C ARG A 204 -13.26 18.10 23.53
N ILE A 205 -12.99 16.82 23.34
CA ILE A 205 -11.78 16.32 22.70
C ILE A 205 -12.15 15.43 21.51
N ARG A 206 -11.28 15.38 20.50
CA ARG A 206 -11.30 14.46 19.35
C ARG A 206 -9.90 13.91 19.12
N GLN A 207 -9.80 12.74 18.49
CA GLN A 207 -8.53 12.07 18.20
C GLN A 207 -8.33 11.94 16.69
N CYS A 208 -7.08 11.91 16.23
CA CYS A 208 -6.74 11.69 14.82
C CYS A 208 -6.63 10.19 14.54
N ASN A 209 -7.76 9.47 14.58
CA ASN A 209 -7.79 8.01 14.56
C ASN A 209 -8.93 7.39 13.72
N ASN A 210 -9.64 8.16 12.88
CA ASN A 210 -10.76 7.66 12.07
C ASN A 210 -10.62 7.94 10.55
N PRO A 211 -9.55 7.47 9.87
CA PRO A 211 -8.52 6.54 10.35
C PRO A 211 -7.33 7.25 11.02
N THR A 212 -6.48 6.46 11.68
CA THR A 212 -5.15 6.88 12.18
C THR A 212 -4.20 7.06 11.00
N PRO A 213 -3.29 8.06 11.01
CA PRO A 213 -2.23 8.15 10.00
C PRO A 213 -1.36 6.89 9.96
N GLN A 214 -1.03 6.40 8.76
CA GLN A 214 -0.13 5.25 8.55
C GLN A 214 0.81 5.50 7.36
N SER A 215 1.96 4.81 7.37
CA SER A 215 2.92 4.76 6.24
C SER A 215 3.32 6.12 5.66
N GLY A 216 3.62 7.10 6.51
CA GLY A 216 3.99 8.46 6.10
C GLY A 216 2.81 9.37 5.75
N GLY A 217 1.58 8.92 5.97
CA GLY A 217 0.38 9.75 5.80
C GLY A 217 0.29 10.92 6.78
N VAL A 218 -0.37 11.99 6.34
CA VAL A 218 -0.41 13.29 7.02
C VAL A 218 -1.29 13.26 8.27
N TYR A 219 -0.87 13.97 9.32
CA TYR A 219 -1.65 14.12 10.57
C TYR A 219 -2.81 15.12 10.40
N CYS A 220 -3.84 14.99 11.23
CA CYS A 220 -5.05 15.82 11.15
C CYS A 220 -4.78 17.31 11.46
N TYR A 221 -5.22 18.19 10.57
CA TYR A 221 -5.10 19.64 10.75
C TYR A 221 -6.14 20.20 11.76
N GLY A 222 -5.71 21.20 12.55
CA GLY A 222 -6.53 21.89 13.55
C GLY A 222 -6.40 21.34 14.98
N SER A 223 -7.06 21.98 15.94
CA SER A 223 -6.92 21.63 17.37
C SER A 223 -7.63 20.31 17.73
N PRO A 224 -7.03 19.42 18.54
CA PRO A 224 -7.69 18.20 19.04
C PRO A 224 -8.67 18.47 20.21
N SER A 225 -8.57 19.64 20.83
CA SER A 225 -9.45 20.10 21.90
C SER A 225 -10.24 21.34 21.46
N GLN A 226 -11.46 21.48 21.95
CA GLN A 226 -12.26 22.71 21.84
C GLN A 226 -12.90 23.01 23.19
N THR A 227 -12.79 24.27 23.62
CA THR A 227 -13.41 24.80 24.85
C THR A 227 -14.44 25.85 24.49
N LYS A 228 -15.56 25.90 25.23
CA LYS A 228 -16.58 26.96 25.16
C LYS A 228 -16.90 27.47 26.56
N LYS A 229 -17.45 28.68 26.67
CA LYS A 229 -18.08 29.17 27.90
C LYS A 229 -19.36 28.37 28.20
N CYS A 230 -19.66 28.19 29.47
CA CYS A 230 -20.90 27.64 30.01
C CYS A 230 -21.27 28.39 31.28
N ASN A 231 -22.55 28.35 31.63
CA ASN A 231 -23.16 29.08 32.75
C ASN A 231 -23.03 30.61 32.62
N THR A 232 -24.18 31.26 32.60
CA THR A 232 -24.33 32.73 32.62
C THR A 232 -25.21 33.18 33.78
N VAL A 233 -25.53 32.25 34.68
CA VAL A 233 -26.29 32.52 35.91
C VAL A 233 -25.33 33.13 36.92
N SER A 234 -25.62 34.36 37.35
CA SER A 234 -24.89 35.02 38.44
C SER A 234 -24.84 34.11 39.67
N CYS A 235 -23.68 34.00 40.31
CA CYS A 235 -23.62 33.34 41.61
C CYS A 235 -24.50 34.07 42.63
N PRO A 236 -25.06 33.35 43.62
CA PRO A 236 -25.78 34.00 44.69
C PRO A 236 -24.86 34.98 45.42
N VAL A 237 -25.41 36.16 45.70
CA VAL A 237 -24.88 37.09 46.69
C VAL A 237 -25.18 36.48 48.06
N ILE A 238 -24.19 36.49 48.96
CA ILE A 238 -24.37 36.05 50.34
C ILE A 238 -23.89 37.20 51.21
N ASP A 239 -24.79 37.79 51.98
CA ASP A 239 -24.45 38.80 52.97
C ASP A 239 -23.72 38.15 54.16
N GLY A 240 -22.82 38.89 54.79
CA GLY A 240 -22.07 38.36 55.94
C GLY A 240 -22.93 38.22 57.18
N GLU A 241 -22.76 37.10 57.88
CA GLU A 241 -23.35 36.85 59.19
C GLU A 241 -22.27 36.78 60.28
N TRP A 242 -22.60 37.31 61.45
CA TRP A 242 -21.72 37.35 62.61
C TRP A 242 -21.47 35.95 63.17
N SER A 243 -20.21 35.63 63.46
CA SER A 243 -19.87 34.49 64.30
C SER A 243 -20.53 34.62 65.68
N THR A 244 -20.66 33.49 66.37
CA THR A 244 -20.80 33.51 67.83
C THR A 244 -19.70 34.37 68.44
N TRP A 245 -20.04 35.16 69.45
CA TRP A 245 -19.06 35.89 70.25
C TRP A 245 -18.07 34.92 70.90
N THR A 246 -16.82 35.33 71.01
CA THR A 246 -15.85 34.69 71.91
C THR A 246 -16.30 34.84 73.38
N ASN A 247 -15.78 33.97 74.23
CA ASN A 247 -15.90 34.16 75.68
C ASN A 247 -15.26 35.51 76.07
N TRP A 248 -15.79 36.13 77.13
CA TRP A 248 -15.15 37.31 77.72
C TRP A 248 -13.72 36.99 78.14
N THR A 249 -12.79 37.91 77.88
CA THR A 249 -11.47 37.89 78.51
C THR A 249 -11.59 37.97 80.03
N ASP A 250 -10.50 37.62 80.71
CA ASP A 250 -10.29 38.04 82.09
C ASP A 250 -10.35 39.56 82.22
N CYS A 251 -10.66 40.02 83.43
CA CYS A 251 -10.77 41.46 83.72
C CYS A 251 -9.39 42.10 83.79
N SER A 252 -9.17 43.21 83.08
CA SER A 252 -7.87 43.91 83.01
C SER A 252 -7.36 44.50 84.33
N LYS A 253 -8.18 44.46 85.40
CA LYS A 253 -7.76 44.71 86.78
C LYS A 253 -8.46 43.74 87.75
N PRO A 254 -7.82 43.34 88.86
CA PRO A 254 -8.47 42.53 89.89
C PRO A 254 -9.52 43.30 90.71
N CYS A 255 -9.42 44.63 90.79
CA CYS A 255 -10.31 45.52 91.55
C CYS A 255 -10.12 46.98 91.08
N ASN A 256 -10.83 47.95 91.68
CA ASN A 256 -10.84 49.37 91.30
C ASN A 256 -11.28 49.62 89.82
N GLY A 257 -12.17 48.78 89.28
CA GLY A 257 -12.74 48.92 87.95
C GLY A 257 -11.77 48.58 86.82
N GLY A 258 -11.85 47.34 86.33
CA GLY A 258 -11.22 46.89 85.09
C GLY A 258 -12.20 46.85 83.92
N LEU A 259 -11.69 46.48 82.75
CA LEU A 259 -12.47 46.19 81.55
C LEU A 259 -12.24 44.74 81.13
N LYS A 260 -13.27 44.10 80.60
CA LYS A 260 -13.16 42.83 79.87
C LYS A 260 -13.75 42.99 78.49
N GLU A 261 -13.19 42.27 77.53
CA GLU A 261 -13.51 42.36 76.12
C GLU A 261 -14.04 41.01 75.60
N ARG A 262 -14.81 41.05 74.52
CA ARG A 262 -15.07 39.90 73.66
C ARG A 262 -15.18 40.37 72.21
N SER A 263 -14.95 39.44 71.30
CA SER A 263 -14.87 39.70 69.85
C SER A 263 -15.70 38.70 69.04
N ARG A 264 -16.04 39.06 67.81
CA ARG A 264 -16.70 38.21 66.81
C ARG A 264 -16.23 38.59 65.41
N ASN A 265 -16.34 37.67 64.46
CA ASN A 265 -15.91 37.87 63.08
C ASN A 265 -17.12 37.81 62.13
N CYS A 266 -17.09 38.59 61.05
CA CYS A 266 -18.10 38.52 59.99
C CYS A 266 -17.78 37.36 59.03
N ASN A 267 -17.98 36.12 59.49
CA ASN A 267 -17.48 34.93 58.80
C ASN A 267 -18.37 33.67 58.93
N SER A 268 -19.63 33.79 59.36
CA SER A 268 -20.47 32.63 59.70
C SER A 268 -21.86 32.64 59.01
N PRO A 269 -22.00 32.83 57.68
CA PRO A 269 -20.94 32.82 56.66
C PRO A 269 -20.28 34.19 56.40
N PRO A 270 -19.10 34.22 55.73
CA PRO A 270 -18.49 35.47 55.27
C PRO A 270 -19.24 36.04 54.04
N PRO A 271 -19.18 37.37 53.80
CA PRO A 271 -19.76 37.97 52.59
C PRO A 271 -19.18 37.37 51.30
N PHE A 272 -20.03 37.09 50.31
CA PHE A 272 -19.64 36.49 49.04
C PHE A 272 -20.34 37.18 47.84
N ASN A 273 -19.62 37.30 46.72
CA ASN A 273 -20.05 37.98 45.49
C ASN A 273 -20.60 39.41 45.67
N GLY A 274 -20.02 40.19 46.60
CA GLY A 274 -20.43 41.57 46.85
C GLY A 274 -21.60 41.72 47.83
N GLY A 275 -21.90 40.69 48.61
CA GLY A 275 -22.82 40.81 49.75
C GLY A 275 -22.32 41.78 50.81
N LEU A 276 -23.25 42.29 51.61
CA LEU A 276 -23.01 43.31 52.62
C LEU A 276 -22.12 42.77 53.76
N TYR A 277 -21.29 43.64 54.31
CA TYR A 277 -20.56 43.34 55.54
C TYR A 277 -21.48 43.46 56.76
N CYS A 278 -21.19 42.70 57.81
CA CYS A 278 -22.00 42.62 59.01
C CYS A 278 -22.13 43.98 59.72
N ASN A 279 -23.34 44.37 60.11
CA ASN A 279 -23.60 45.64 60.78
C ASN A 279 -23.39 45.55 62.31
N GLY A 280 -22.91 46.64 62.92
CA GLY A 280 -22.51 46.73 64.33
C GLY A 280 -21.01 46.50 64.57
N THR A 281 -20.59 46.50 65.84
CA THR A 281 -19.17 46.29 66.19
C THR A 281 -18.78 44.80 66.21
N ASP A 282 -17.52 44.54 65.88
CA ASP A 282 -16.81 43.28 66.04
C ASP A 282 -16.34 43.04 67.49
N THR A 283 -16.02 44.10 68.23
CA THR A 283 -15.69 44.08 69.67
C THR A 283 -16.84 44.60 70.56
N ASP A 284 -17.01 44.01 71.75
CA ASP A 284 -17.88 44.47 72.86
C ASP A 284 -17.04 44.50 74.16
N VAL A 285 -17.15 45.58 74.93
CA VAL A 285 -16.30 45.87 76.10
C VAL A 285 -17.19 46.24 77.29
N LYS A 286 -16.95 45.62 78.45
CA LYS A 286 -17.73 45.88 79.67
C LYS A 286 -16.84 46.06 80.90
N LEU A 287 -17.31 46.93 81.80
CA LEU A 287 -16.75 47.09 83.14
C LEU A 287 -16.85 45.78 83.94
N CYS A 288 -15.82 45.50 84.72
CA CYS A 288 -15.71 44.37 85.62
C CYS A 288 -14.90 44.76 86.85
N ASN A 289 -15.01 43.99 87.92
CA ASN A 289 -14.27 44.19 89.18
C ASN A 289 -14.34 45.63 89.71
N THR A 290 -15.56 46.19 89.72
CA THR A 290 -15.86 47.56 90.17
C THR A 290 -15.82 47.74 91.69
N PHE A 291 -15.57 46.66 92.45
CA PHE A 291 -15.32 46.72 93.89
C PHE A 291 -13.95 47.33 94.18
N SER A 292 -13.85 48.07 95.28
CA SER A 292 -12.61 48.74 95.68
C SER A 292 -11.54 47.73 96.13
N CYS A 293 -10.28 48.00 95.80
CA CYS A 293 -9.14 47.26 96.34
C CYS A 293 -8.91 47.58 97.83
N THR A 294 -9.63 46.92 98.74
CA THR A 294 -9.33 46.95 100.18
C THR A 294 -8.06 46.15 100.44
N GLY A 295 -6.93 46.83 100.60
CA GLY A 295 -5.60 46.19 100.60
C GLY A 295 -5.29 45.38 101.85
N ILE A 296 -5.03 44.09 101.65
CA ILE A 296 -4.13 43.25 102.46
C ILE A 296 -3.26 42.48 101.46
N GLU A 297 -1.98 42.24 101.79
CA GLU A 297 -1.00 41.71 100.86
C GLU A 297 -1.12 40.19 100.60
N SER A 298 -0.61 39.79 99.42
CA SER A 298 0.00 38.49 99.10
C SER A 298 -0.50 37.21 99.82
N ARG A 299 -1.37 36.46 99.14
CA ARG A 299 -1.36 34.99 99.20
C ARG A 299 -1.13 34.37 97.84
N MET A 300 0.11 33.98 97.60
CA MET A 300 0.49 33.05 96.53
C MET A 300 0.18 31.62 97.01
N GLU A 301 -0.97 31.08 96.64
CA GLU A 301 -1.24 29.65 96.88
C GLU A 301 -0.48 28.80 95.86
N LEU A 302 0.46 27.98 96.35
CA LEU A 302 1.14 27.00 95.52
C LEU A 302 0.18 25.83 95.22
N ALA A 303 -0.24 25.70 93.97
CA ALA A 303 -0.80 24.46 93.46
C ALA A 303 0.32 23.40 93.38
N ALA A 304 0.46 22.59 94.44
CA ALA A 304 1.49 21.56 94.54
C ALA A 304 1.21 20.39 93.59
N ILE A 305 1.93 20.34 92.46
CA ILE A 305 1.98 19.14 91.61
C ILE A 305 2.92 18.14 92.30
N VAL A 306 2.34 17.08 92.87
CA VAL A 306 3.08 16.02 93.57
C VAL A 306 3.88 15.18 92.57
N SER A 307 5.20 15.32 92.60
CA SER A 307 6.13 14.49 91.82
C SER A 307 6.35 13.13 92.49
N GLY A 308 5.42 12.20 92.28
CA GLY A 308 5.62 10.77 92.60
C GLY A 308 6.53 10.08 91.57
N VAL A 309 7.52 9.31 92.05
CA VAL A 309 8.49 8.59 91.21
C VAL A 309 8.65 7.15 91.73
N ALA A 310 8.89 6.19 90.81
CA ALA A 310 9.24 4.78 91.07
C ALA A 310 8.07 3.88 91.56
N VAL A 311 7.95 2.59 91.19
CA VAL A 311 8.71 1.74 90.23
C VAL A 311 7.88 0.56 89.70
N GLY A 312 8.02 0.26 88.39
CA GLY A 312 7.82 -1.07 87.79
C GLY A 312 6.39 -1.61 87.64
N SER A 313 6.13 -2.66 86.85
CA SER A 313 6.92 -3.36 85.81
C SER A 313 6.00 -4.30 84.98
N ILE A 314 6.49 -4.88 83.88
CA ILE A 314 5.84 -5.95 83.04
C ILE A 314 4.65 -5.42 82.20
N LEU A 315 4.81 -5.11 80.90
CA LEU A 315 4.94 -6.00 79.72
C LEU A 315 3.66 -6.77 79.32
N ILE A 316 3.11 -6.43 78.14
CA ILE A 316 2.70 -7.36 77.07
C ILE A 316 2.63 -6.56 75.74
N SER A 317 2.86 -7.23 74.60
CA SER A 317 3.10 -6.61 73.29
C SER A 317 1.89 -6.70 72.34
N VAL A 318 1.84 -5.85 71.29
CA VAL A 318 1.77 -6.24 69.85
C VAL A 318 1.52 -5.03 68.90
N ALA A 319 2.62 -4.58 68.26
CA ALA A 319 2.85 -4.27 66.83
C ALA A 319 1.97 -3.30 65.95
N PHE A 320 2.65 -2.80 64.90
CA PHE A 320 2.22 -2.04 63.68
C PHE A 320 1.85 -0.53 63.87
N VAL A 321 2.59 0.46 63.30
CA VAL A 321 2.81 0.87 61.88
C VAL A 321 1.62 1.67 61.32
N LEU A 322 1.71 2.88 60.73
CA LEU A 322 2.76 3.93 60.50
C LEU A 322 1.99 5.31 60.38
N ILE A 323 2.48 6.51 60.01
CA ILE A 323 3.68 7.00 59.29
C ILE A 323 4.06 8.46 59.68
N TYR A 324 5.15 8.99 59.11
CA TYR A 324 5.69 10.36 59.19
C TYR A 324 4.75 11.51 58.79
N LYS A 325 4.93 12.69 59.44
CA LYS A 325 5.46 13.88 58.73
C LYS A 325 5.98 15.00 59.66
N HIS A 326 7.29 15.29 59.59
CA HIS A 326 7.82 16.67 59.51
C HIS A 326 9.32 16.68 59.18
N MET A 327 9.68 17.37 58.09
CA MET A 327 10.82 18.31 57.92
C MET A 327 11.23 18.40 56.44
N CYS A 328 11.86 19.52 56.07
CA CYS A 328 12.16 19.91 54.69
C CYS A 328 13.63 19.70 54.34
N ALA A 329 13.93 19.03 53.21
CA ALA A 329 15.26 19.03 52.61
C ALA A 329 15.24 18.78 51.08
N ARG A 330 15.51 19.85 50.32
CA ARG A 330 16.50 19.93 49.20
C ARG A 330 16.70 18.70 48.29
N LYS A 331 16.50 18.88 46.97
CA LYS A 331 17.25 18.15 45.92
C LYS A 331 17.63 19.04 44.73
N ARG A 332 18.92 19.09 44.42
CA ARG A 332 19.47 19.38 43.06
C ARG A 332 19.53 18.05 42.29
N THR A 333 19.48 18.09 40.96
CA THR A 333 20.65 17.77 40.08
C THR A 333 20.39 18.01 38.58
N THR A 334 21.36 18.69 37.95
CA THR A 334 21.97 18.49 36.59
C THR A 334 21.28 17.57 35.56
N GLN A 335 21.31 17.86 34.25
CA GLN A 335 22.55 18.09 33.45
C GLN A 335 22.40 18.96 32.18
N LYS A 336 23.55 19.57 31.81
CA LYS A 336 24.03 19.94 30.45
C LYS A 336 23.30 21.01 29.63
N GLY A 337 24.11 21.93 29.10
CA GLY A 337 23.77 22.94 28.08
C GLY A 337 24.95 23.89 27.91
N THR A 338 25.67 23.80 26.79
CA THR A 338 26.94 24.55 26.55
C THR A 338 26.71 25.72 25.60
N LEU A 339 27.19 26.92 25.96
CA LEU A 339 27.61 28.06 25.11
C LEU A 339 28.17 29.13 26.09
N VAL A 340 29.39 29.69 26.03
CA VAL A 340 30.42 29.94 24.99
C VAL A 340 30.30 31.31 24.30
N PHE A 341 31.00 32.27 24.91
CA PHE A 341 31.69 33.47 24.38
C PHE A 341 30.96 34.79 24.01
N TYR A 342 31.65 35.86 24.44
CA TYR A 342 31.83 37.25 23.95
C TYR A 342 30.66 38.02 23.30
N TYR A 343 30.52 39.35 23.52
CA TYR A 343 31.39 40.33 24.19
C TYR A 343 30.68 41.01 25.37
#